data_AF-A0A8X6UUF8-F1
#
_entry.id   AF-A0A8X6UUF8-F1
#
_cell.length_a   1.000
_cell.length_b   1.000
_cell.length_c   1.000
_cell.angle_alpha   90.00
_cell.angle_beta   90.00
_cell.angle_gamma   90.00
#
_symmetry.space_group_name_H-M   'P 1'
#
loop_
_entity.id
_entity.type
_entity.pdbx_description
1 polymer ?
#
loop_
_entity_poly.entity_id
_entity_poly.type
_entity_poly.pdbx_seq_one_letter_code
_entity_poly.pdbx_strand_id
1 'polypeptide(L)'
;MKPHKWGFKFFVLCGISDFAYKLELYSGQENNEKYRLKGDPDLGTSANVVKRLARIASRNKNYTLYFDYYYSSIPLLAYLSKERIYSLRTINKNRITNSKILIEKVFHKIERGHSMEFVGNYNDVEISVTA
;
A
#
# COMPACT_ATOMS: atom_id res chain seq x y z
N MET A 1 -0.73 -18.39 6.79
CA MET A 1 -1.23 -19.31 7.83
C MET A 1 -1.64 -18.48 9.04
N LYS A 2 -2.83 -18.71 9.62
CA LYS A 2 -3.27 -18.08 10.88
C LYS A 2 -3.42 -19.17 11.95
N PRO A 3 -3.17 -18.88 13.24
CA PRO A 3 -3.30 -19.88 14.31
C PRO A 3 -4.70 -20.51 14.36
N HIS A 4 -5.73 -19.68 14.16
CA HIS A 4 -7.12 -20.12 13.99
C HIS A 4 -7.57 -19.87 12.56
N LYS A 5 -8.24 -20.86 11.96
CA LYS A 5 -8.72 -20.78 10.58
C LYS A 5 -9.99 -19.94 10.43
N TRP A 6 -10.79 -19.82 11.49
CA TRP A 6 -12.07 -19.12 11.48
C TRP A 6 -12.08 -18.01 12.53
N GLY A 7 -12.76 -16.92 12.22
CA GLY A 7 -12.92 -15.77 13.09
C GLY A 7 -13.29 -14.51 12.33
N PHE A 8 -13.48 -13.43 13.08
CA PHE A 8 -13.66 -12.10 12.50
C PHE A 8 -12.32 -11.51 12.11
N LYS A 9 -12.29 -10.81 10.97
CA LYS A 9 -11.11 -10.09 10.49
C LYS A 9 -11.34 -8.60 10.67
N PHE A 10 -10.33 -7.93 11.20
CA PHE A 10 -10.30 -6.48 11.31
C PHE A 10 -9.11 -5.94 10.54
N PHE A 11 -9.31 -4.78 9.91
CA PHE A 11 -8.22 -3.93 9.46
C PHE A 11 -7.96 -2.89 10.55
N VAL A 12 -6.70 -2.68 10.89
CA VAL A 12 -6.31 -1.81 12.00
C VAL A 12 -5.20 -0.88 11.54
N LEU A 13 -5.36 0.41 11.82
CA LEU A 13 -4.31 1.40 11.74
C LEU A 13 -3.71 1.58 13.12
N CYS A 14 -2.45 1.16 13.27
CA CYS A 14 -1.66 1.38 14.47
C CYS A 14 -0.56 2.40 14.19
N GLY A 15 0.03 2.96 15.25
CA GLY A 15 1.29 3.69 15.11
C GLY A 15 2.35 3.21 16.08
N ILE A 16 3.47 3.92 16.08
CA ILE A 16 4.68 3.56 16.84
C ILE A 16 4.51 3.59 18.36
N SER A 17 3.42 4.18 18.83
CA SER A 17 3.03 4.23 20.24
C SER A 17 2.31 2.95 20.70
N ASP A 18 2.24 1.93 19.84
CA ASP A 18 1.50 0.67 20.03
C ASP A 18 -0.02 0.82 20.20
N PHE A 19 -0.56 2.03 19.96
CA PHE A 19 -2.01 2.26 19.97
C PHE A 19 -2.64 1.94 18.62
N ALA A 20 -3.82 1.31 18.68
CA ALA A 20 -4.75 1.20 17.58
C ALA A 20 -5.56 2.50 17.46
N TYR A 21 -5.30 3.29 16.42
CA TYR A 21 -5.96 4.57 16.21
C TYR A 21 -7.29 4.44 15.45
N LYS A 22 -7.40 3.42 14.60
CA LYS A 22 -8.62 3.16 13.83
C LYS A 22 -8.76 1.68 13.51
N LEU A 23 -10.00 1.21 13.56
CA LEU A 23 -10.37 -0.17 13.28
C LEU A 23 -11.55 -0.20 12.30
N GLU A 24 -11.51 -1.15 11.37
CA GLU A 24 -12.56 -1.40 10.38
C GLU A 24 -12.83 -2.91 10.29
N LEU A 25 -14.10 -3.32 10.38
CA LEU A 25 -14.51 -4.72 10.26
C LEU A 25 -14.47 -5.18 8.80
N TYR A 26 -13.86 -6.33 8.54
CA TYR A 26 -13.97 -7.00 7.25
C TYR A 26 -15.38 -7.58 7.07
N SER A 27 -16.06 -7.12 6.04
CA SER A 27 -17.43 -7.51 5.70
C SER A 27 -17.54 -8.11 4.30
N GLY A 28 -16.46 -8.10 3.51
CA GLY A 28 -16.46 -8.46 2.10
C GLY A 28 -17.09 -7.37 1.20
N GLN A 29 -17.44 -6.22 1.76
CA GLN A 29 -18.10 -5.10 1.08
C GLN A 29 -17.23 -3.84 1.06
N GLU A 30 -15.91 -4.01 1.18
CA GLU A 30 -14.95 -2.91 1.34
C GLU A 30 -14.89 -1.98 0.11
N ASN A 31 -15.35 -2.44 -1.06
CA ASN A 31 -15.44 -1.63 -2.27
C ASN A 31 -16.81 -0.99 -2.51
N ASN A 32 -17.75 -1.15 -1.58
CA ASN A 32 -19.08 -0.56 -1.72
C ASN A 32 -18.96 0.98 -1.72
N GLU A 33 -19.60 1.62 -2.70
CA GLU A 33 -19.58 3.06 -2.90
C GLU A 33 -20.06 3.85 -1.68
N LYS A 34 -20.96 3.28 -0.86
CA LYS A 34 -21.42 3.92 0.38
C LYS A 34 -20.30 4.26 1.37
N TYR A 35 -19.13 3.61 1.26
CA TYR A 35 -17.97 3.85 2.10
C TYR A 35 -16.95 4.84 1.47
N ARG A 36 -17.17 5.26 0.22
CA ARG A 36 -16.36 6.25 -0.48
C ARG A 36 -16.91 7.66 -0.21
N LEU A 37 -16.01 8.64 -0.05
CA LEU A 37 -16.43 10.04 0.04
C LEU A 37 -16.78 10.55 -1.36
N LYS A 38 -17.60 11.61 -1.44
CA LYS A 38 -17.91 12.24 -2.73
C LYS A 38 -16.62 12.75 -3.37
N GLY A 39 -16.33 12.30 -4.60
CA GLY A 39 -15.11 12.66 -5.33
C GLY A 39 -13.89 11.78 -5.04
N ASP A 40 -13.98 10.81 -4.13
CA ASP A 40 -12.88 9.88 -3.90
C ASP A 40 -12.76 8.88 -5.08
N PRO A 41 -11.57 8.74 -5.71
CA PRO A 41 -11.38 7.74 -6.75
C PRO A 41 -11.46 6.33 -6.14
N ASP A 42 -12.06 5.40 -6.89
CA ASP A 42 -12.02 3.98 -6.58
C ASP A 42 -10.66 3.41 -7.03
N LEU A 43 -9.86 2.94 -6.07
CA LEU A 43 -8.55 2.32 -6.32
C LEU A 43 -8.58 0.79 -6.16
N GLY A 44 -9.76 0.21 -6.02
CA GLY A 44 -10.01 -1.20 -5.75
C GLY A 44 -10.10 -1.54 -4.26
N THR A 45 -10.62 -2.74 -3.98
CA THR A 45 -11.03 -3.19 -2.64
C THR A 45 -9.95 -3.00 -1.57
N SER A 46 -8.72 -3.47 -1.83
CA SER A 46 -7.64 -3.42 -0.84
C SER A 46 -7.10 -2.01 -0.63
N ALA A 47 -6.95 -1.22 -1.70
CA ALA A 47 -6.46 0.15 -1.61
C ALA A 47 -7.48 1.08 -0.92
N ASN A 48 -8.78 0.86 -1.16
CA ASN A 48 -9.84 1.65 -0.55
C ASN A 48 -9.91 1.47 0.97
N VAL A 49 -9.59 0.28 1.50
CA VAL A 49 -9.41 0.06 2.95
C VAL A 49 -8.30 0.95 3.50
N VAL A 50 -7.11 0.91 2.87
CA VAL A 50 -5.96 1.72 3.32
C VAL A 50 -6.30 3.21 3.29
N LYS A 51 -6.93 3.69 2.21
CA LYS A 51 -7.40 5.08 2.10
C LYS A 51 -8.30 5.45 3.26
N ARG A 52 -9.33 4.65 3.54
CA ARG A 52 -10.30 4.92 4.63
C ARG A 52 -9.63 4.96 6.00
N LEU A 53 -8.72 4.04 6.27
CA LEU A 53 -7.96 4.02 7.51
C LEU A 53 -7.07 5.26 7.64
N ALA A 54 -6.34 5.61 6.58
CA ALA A 54 -5.40 6.74 6.55
C ALA A 54 -6.07 8.13 6.64
N ARG A 55 -7.40 8.24 6.54
CA ARG A 55 -8.12 9.53 6.67
C ARG A 55 -7.90 10.22 8.01
N ILE A 56 -7.65 9.48 9.09
CA ILE A 56 -7.40 10.07 10.41
C ILE A 56 -5.98 10.66 10.54
N ALA A 57 -5.07 10.28 9.64
CA ALA A 57 -3.71 10.78 9.66
C ALA A 57 -3.70 12.25 9.18
N SER A 58 -3.17 13.15 10.01
CA SER A 58 -2.98 14.55 9.63
C SER A 58 -2.08 14.67 8.41
N ARG A 59 -2.46 15.53 7.46
CA ARG A 59 -1.65 15.79 6.26
C ARG A 59 -0.47 16.69 6.60
N ASN A 60 0.60 16.61 5.81
CA ASN A 60 1.79 17.48 5.94
C ASN A 60 2.52 17.37 7.29
N LYS A 61 2.43 16.22 7.96
CA LYS A 61 3.12 15.93 9.23
C LYS A 61 4.25 14.89 9.09
N ASN A 62 4.65 14.61 7.85
CA ASN A 62 5.66 13.60 7.52
C ASN A 62 5.34 12.20 8.09
N TYR A 63 4.05 11.88 8.22
CA TYR A 63 3.64 10.52 8.57
C TYR A 63 3.90 9.58 7.42
N THR A 64 4.57 8.46 7.73
CA THR A 64 4.85 7.38 6.80
C THR A 64 3.97 6.19 7.14
N LEU A 65 3.13 5.80 6.19
CA LEU A 65 2.25 4.65 6.30
C LEU A 65 2.95 3.40 5.79
N TYR A 66 3.00 2.38 6.64
CA TYR A 66 3.50 1.06 6.29
C TYR A 66 2.32 0.10 6.17
N PHE A 67 2.33 -0.71 5.11
CA PHE A 67 1.32 -1.74 4.91
C PHE A 67 1.89 -2.91 4.13
N ASP A 68 1.27 -4.05 4.31
CA ASP A 68 1.65 -5.32 3.75
C ASP A 68 1.39 -5.41 2.24
N TYR A 69 2.14 -6.33 1.63
CA TYR A 69 2.12 -6.62 0.20
C TYR A 69 0.72 -6.71 -0.42
N TYR A 70 -0.23 -7.31 0.29
CA TYR A 70 -1.59 -7.52 -0.22
C TYR A 70 -2.28 -6.20 -0.60
N TYR A 71 -2.09 -5.14 0.20
CA TYR A 71 -2.73 -3.84 -0.01
C TYR A 71 -1.95 -2.91 -0.95
N SER A 72 -0.77 -3.34 -1.43
CA SER A 72 0.09 -2.51 -2.27
C SER A 72 -0.39 -2.40 -3.72
N SER A 73 -0.46 -1.18 -4.25
CA SER A 73 -0.68 -0.91 -5.66
C SER A 73 -0.11 0.46 -6.05
N ILE A 74 0.41 0.60 -7.28
CA ILE A 74 0.95 1.87 -7.78
C ILE A 74 -0.06 3.04 -7.69
N PRO A 75 -1.35 2.87 -8.04
CA PRO A 75 -2.33 3.94 -7.89
C PRO A 75 -2.53 4.41 -6.44
N LEU A 76 -2.48 3.47 -5.46
CA LEU A 76 -2.56 3.82 -4.04
C LEU A 76 -1.36 4.66 -3.61
N LEU A 77 -0.16 4.32 -4.08
CA LEU A 77 1.05 5.06 -3.72
C LEU A 77 0.99 6.50 -4.20
N ALA A 78 0.57 6.69 -5.45
CA ALA A 78 0.41 8.01 -6.03
C ALA A 78 -0.69 8.82 -5.33
N TYR A 79 -1.82 8.19 -4.98
CA TYR A 79 -2.87 8.84 -4.21
C TYR A 79 -2.38 9.32 -2.84
N LEU A 80 -1.70 8.46 -2.07
CA LEU A 80 -1.17 8.82 -0.75
C LEU A 80 -0.14 9.96 -0.84
N SER A 81 0.73 9.93 -1.85
CA SER A 81 1.70 11.00 -2.09
C SER A 81 1.03 12.35 -2.39
N LYS A 82 -0.02 12.36 -3.22
CA LYS A 82 -0.82 13.58 -3.50
C LYS A 82 -1.53 14.09 -2.25
N GLU A 83 -1.97 13.17 -1.38
CA GLU A 83 -2.53 13.46 -0.06
C GLU A 83 -1.47 13.88 0.97
N ARG A 84 -0.19 13.96 0.61
CA ARG A 84 0.92 14.33 1.50
C ARG A 84 1.09 13.34 2.66
N ILE A 85 0.88 12.07 2.36
CA ILE A 85 1.16 10.92 3.23
C ILE A 85 2.24 10.08 2.57
N TYR A 86 3.40 10.00 3.23
CA TYR A 86 4.47 9.12 2.76
C TYR A 86 4.07 7.67 3.01
N SER A 87 4.65 6.74 2.25
CA SER A 87 4.43 5.33 2.52
C SER A 87 5.60 4.46 2.06
N LEU A 88 5.78 3.31 2.69
CA LEU A 88 6.78 2.28 2.35
C LEU A 88 6.18 0.87 2.44
N ARG A 89 6.43 0.05 1.42
CA ARG A 89 5.70 -1.20 1.18
C ARG A 89 6.44 -2.07 0.17
N THR A 90 6.32 -3.38 0.34
CA THR A 90 6.65 -4.37 -0.69
C THR A 90 5.54 -4.42 -1.73
N ILE A 91 5.87 -4.56 -3.01
CA ILE A 91 4.88 -4.65 -4.10
C ILE A 91 5.11 -5.89 -4.96
N ASN A 92 4.01 -6.45 -5.50
CA ASN A 92 4.10 -7.52 -6.48
C ASN A 92 4.73 -6.97 -7.76
N LYS A 93 5.79 -7.62 -8.26
CA LYS A 93 6.36 -7.29 -9.57
C LYS A 93 5.29 -7.25 -10.67
N ASN A 94 4.31 -8.15 -10.64
CA ASN A 94 3.21 -8.22 -11.61
C ASN A 94 2.22 -7.03 -11.50
N ARG A 95 2.29 -6.23 -10.42
CA ARG A 95 1.51 -4.99 -10.26
C ARG A 95 2.28 -3.75 -10.74
N ILE A 96 3.52 -3.91 -11.21
CA ILE A 96 4.32 -2.84 -11.80
C ILE A 96 4.25 -2.95 -13.31
N THR A 97 3.52 -2.04 -13.95
CA THR A 97 3.43 -1.95 -15.41
C THR A 97 4.80 -1.58 -16.00
N ASN A 98 5.20 -2.24 -17.09
CA ASN A 98 6.48 -1.99 -17.78
C ASN A 98 7.71 -2.08 -16.87
N SER A 99 7.67 -3.00 -15.92
CA SER A 99 8.75 -3.19 -14.95
C SER A 99 10.09 -3.49 -15.65
N LYS A 100 11.08 -2.63 -15.42
CA LYS A 100 12.49 -2.87 -15.78
C LYS A 100 13.22 -3.77 -14.77
N ILE A 101 12.52 -4.22 -13.71
CA ILE A 101 13.09 -5.10 -12.70
C ILE A 101 13.50 -6.40 -13.40
N LEU A 102 14.76 -6.78 -13.21
CA LEU A 102 15.35 -7.97 -13.82
C LEU A 102 14.50 -9.22 -13.52
N ILE A 103 14.45 -10.14 -14.47
CA ILE A 103 13.76 -11.42 -14.30
C ILE A 103 14.52 -12.25 -13.26
N GLU A 104 13.82 -13.00 -12.41
CA GLU A 104 14.43 -13.78 -11.32
C GLU A 104 15.65 -14.59 -11.76
N LYS A 105 15.61 -15.22 -12.94
CA LYS A 105 16.73 -15.99 -13.50
C LYS A 105 18.02 -15.19 -13.65
N VAL A 106 17.92 -13.89 -13.94
CA VAL A 106 19.05 -12.98 -14.01
C VAL A 106 19.48 -12.57 -12.61
N PHE A 107 18.50 -12.29 -11.72
CA PHE A 107 18.76 -11.89 -10.33
C PHE A 107 19.55 -12.94 -9.54
N HIS A 108 19.29 -14.24 -9.75
CA HIS A 108 20.03 -15.32 -9.08
C HIS A 108 21.51 -15.42 -9.48
N LYS A 109 21.92 -14.77 -10.57
CA LYS A 109 23.32 -14.72 -11.02
C LYS A 109 24.07 -13.51 -10.46
N ILE A 110 23.36 -12.56 -9.85
CA ILE A 110 23.94 -11.39 -9.21
C ILE A 110 24.45 -11.80 -7.83
N GLU A 111 25.51 -11.14 -7.36
CA GLU A 111 26.05 -11.37 -6.02
C GLU A 111 25.00 -11.08 -4.93
N ARG A 112 25.06 -11.87 -3.85
CA ARG A 112 24.18 -11.65 -2.69
C ARG A 112 24.50 -10.31 -2.04
N GLY A 113 23.46 -9.58 -1.64
CA GLY A 113 23.58 -8.24 -1.05
C GLY A 113 23.52 -7.11 -2.08
N HIS A 114 23.45 -7.42 -3.37
CA HIS A 114 23.20 -6.42 -4.41
C HIS A 114 21.74 -5.94 -4.37
N SER A 115 21.53 -4.64 -4.54
CA SER A 115 20.21 -4.02 -4.67
C SER A 115 20.19 -3.00 -5.79
N MET A 116 19.06 -2.90 -6.50
CA MET A 116 18.86 -1.94 -7.59
C MET A 116 17.65 -1.07 -7.30
N GLU A 117 17.78 0.23 -7.50
CA GLU A 117 16.67 1.17 -7.42
C GLU A 117 16.15 1.51 -8.82
N PHE A 118 14.84 1.43 -8.99
CA PHE A 118 14.14 1.82 -10.20
C PHE A 118 13.16 2.93 -9.87
N VAL A 119 13.37 4.09 -10.49
CA VAL A 119 12.48 5.25 -10.34
C VAL A 119 11.58 5.35 -11.57
N GLY A 120 10.29 5.53 -11.34
CA GLY A 120 9.28 5.76 -12.37
C GLY A 120 8.34 6.89 -12.00
N ASN A 121 7.63 7.42 -13.00
CA ASN A 121 6.57 8.40 -12.78
C ASN A 121 5.20 7.77 -13.02
N TYR A 122 4.25 8.03 -12.12
CA TYR A 122 2.86 7.66 -12.28
C TYR A 122 1.98 8.85 -11.89
N ASN A 123 1.24 9.41 -12.85
CA ASN A 123 0.34 10.55 -12.66
C ASN A 123 1.02 11.74 -11.93
N ASP A 124 2.21 12.14 -12.40
CA ASP A 124 3.03 13.23 -11.85
C ASP A 124 3.58 12.96 -10.45
N VAL A 125 3.55 11.71 -10.01
CA VAL A 125 4.17 11.26 -8.77
C VAL A 125 5.35 10.36 -9.10
N GLU A 126 6.52 10.74 -8.61
CA GLU A 126 7.69 9.89 -8.63
C GLU A 126 7.54 8.74 -7.63
N ILE A 127 7.75 7.51 -8.10
CA ILE A 127 7.68 6.30 -7.30
C ILE A 127 8.98 5.54 -7.52
N SER A 128 9.68 5.27 -6.42
CA SER A 128 10.85 4.42 -6.39
C SER A 128 10.49 3.01 -5.94
N VAL A 129 11.12 2.01 -6.57
CA VAL A 129 11.07 0.59 -6.20
C VAL A 129 12.49 0.05 -6.13
N THR A 130 12.87 -0.47 -4.97
CA THR A 130 14.15 -1.17 -4.77
C THR A 130 13.93 -2.68 -4.87
N ALA A 131 14.76 -3.37 -5.64
CA ALA A 131 14.77 -4.82 -5.82
C ALA A 131 16.12 -5.42 -5.41
#